data_AF-A0A9W6HKG8-F1
#
_entry.id   AF-A0A9W6HKG8-F1
#
_cell.length_a   1.000
_cell.length_b   1.000
_cell.length_c   1.000
_cell.angle_alpha   90.00
_cell.angle_beta   90.00
_cell.angle_gamma   90.00
#
_symmetry.space_group_name_H-M   'P 1'
#
loop_
_entity.id
_entity.type
_entity.pdbx_description
1 polymer ?
#
loop_
_entity_poly.entity_id
_entity_poly.type
_entity_poly.pdbx_seq_one_letter_code
_entity_poly.pdbx_strand_id
1 'polypeptide(L)'
;MTDVDVRRPVPAWIWGGALLVATAVVPSLAGAGGPLREAGAAISWVSLVSFAAAMVVFAWGIRGEGSVVARRPLGIVALCLVGIILPVVGLISSFVFVVDPADPSATPSWIGAAQVVNYAGYAAWGGAALVAGVEVARARVVPGRWRWAPLTALGVLALAFVGMQIVSVAVATSPDPTATFALIAVWGAVSVLVPLALGGIALVLGARGRPAPATQVYPPAR
;
A
#
# COMPACT_ATOMS: atom_id res chain seq x y z
N MET A 1 43.70 9.83 0.20
CA MET A 1 43.02 8.82 1.04
C MET A 1 41.55 9.13 0.97
N THR A 2 40.79 8.33 0.24
CA THR A 2 39.33 8.48 0.12
C THR A 2 38.69 7.93 1.38
N ASP A 3 38.11 8.79 2.21
CA ASP A 3 37.19 8.36 3.26
C ASP A 3 36.11 7.51 2.60
N VAL A 4 36.15 6.20 2.87
CA VAL A 4 35.07 5.30 2.51
C VAL A 4 33.93 5.67 3.44
N ASP A 5 33.00 6.52 2.95
CA ASP A 5 31.76 6.84 3.66
C ASP A 5 31.10 5.54 4.11
N VAL A 6 31.21 5.22 5.40
CA VAL A 6 30.59 4.03 5.98
C VAL A 6 29.09 4.26 5.95
N ARG A 7 28.41 3.72 4.94
CA ARG A 7 26.94 3.78 4.85
C ARG A 7 26.34 2.67 5.68
N ARG A 8 25.43 3.02 6.58
CA ARG A 8 24.70 2.04 7.39
C ARG A 8 23.36 1.71 6.73
N PRO A 9 23.03 0.42 6.53
CA PRO A 9 21.74 0.02 5.99
C PRO A 9 20.61 0.47 6.92
N VAL A 10 19.44 0.75 6.35
CA VAL A 10 18.26 1.19 7.11
C VAL A 10 17.29 0.00 7.23
N PRO A 11 17.33 -0.78 8.32
CA PRO A 11 16.57 -2.03 8.43
C PRO A 11 15.06 -1.82 8.32
N ALA A 12 14.53 -0.69 8.81
CA ALA A 12 13.13 -0.34 8.66
C ALA A 12 12.66 -0.31 7.21
N TRP A 13 13.50 0.21 6.31
CA TRP A 13 13.17 0.30 4.88
C TRP A 13 13.22 -1.06 4.21
N ILE A 14 14.15 -1.91 4.64
CA ILE A 14 14.30 -3.27 4.12
C ILE A 14 13.10 -4.12 4.54
N TRP A 15 12.77 -4.14 5.84
CA TRP A 15 11.65 -4.93 6.36
C TRP A 15 10.31 -4.40 5.88
N GLY A 16 10.10 -3.08 5.90
CA GLY A 16 8.88 -2.48 5.35
C GLY A 16 8.73 -2.75 3.85
N GLY A 17 9.82 -2.69 3.09
CA GLY A 17 9.83 -3.01 1.67
C GLY A 17 9.54 -4.48 1.38
N ALA A 18 10.15 -5.40 2.15
CA ALA A 18 9.90 -6.83 2.03
C ALA A 18 8.44 -7.20 2.34
N LEU A 19 7.86 -6.61 3.39
CA LEU A 19 6.44 -6.80 3.74
C LEU A 19 5.52 -6.29 2.62
N LEU A 20 5.84 -5.14 2.02
CA LEU A 20 5.06 -4.57 0.92
C LEU A 20 5.15 -5.43 -0.36
N VAL A 21 6.32 -6.01 -0.64
CA VAL A 21 6.49 -7.01 -1.70
C VAL A 21 5.66 -8.25 -1.41
N ALA A 22 5.68 -8.76 -0.17
CA ALA A 22 4.91 -9.93 0.23
C ALA A 22 3.40 -9.72 0.04
N THR A 23 2.87 -8.53 0.33
CA THR A 23 1.46 -8.17 0.08
C THR A 23 1.05 -8.39 -1.38
N ALA A 24 1.91 -8.12 -2.35
CA ALA A 24 1.60 -8.30 -3.76
C ALA A 24 1.88 -9.74 -4.26
N VAL A 25 2.98 -10.34 -3.83
CA VAL A 25 3.41 -11.66 -4.32
C VAL A 25 2.51 -12.78 -3.79
N VAL A 26 2.17 -12.76 -2.49
CA VAL A 26 1.45 -13.86 -1.85
C VAL A 26 0.07 -14.12 -2.47
N PRO A 27 -0.79 -13.10 -2.71
CA PRO A 27 -2.06 -13.31 -3.42
C PRO A 27 -1.88 -13.73 -4.88
N SER A 28 -0.86 -13.20 -5.56
CA SER A 28 -0.58 -13.53 -6.96
C SER A 28 -0.24 -15.01 -7.15
N LEU A 29 0.56 -15.57 -6.22
CA LEU A 29 0.89 -16.99 -6.21
C LEU A 29 -0.34 -17.86 -5.92
N ALA A 30 -1.24 -17.41 -5.05
CA ALA A 30 -2.50 -18.11 -4.78
C ALA A 30 -3.44 -18.15 -6.00
N GLY A 31 -3.46 -17.05 -6.77
CA GLY A 31 -4.25 -16.93 -7.99
C GLY A 31 -3.76 -17.79 -9.15
N ALA A 32 -2.47 -18.17 -9.17
CA ALA A 32 -1.85 -18.96 -10.24
C ALA A 32 -2.24 -20.46 -10.21
N GLY A 33 -2.98 -20.92 -9.19
CA GLY A 33 -3.44 -22.31 -9.05
C GLY A 33 -2.61 -23.15 -8.06
N GLY A 34 -3.07 -24.37 -7.77
CA GLY A 34 -2.44 -25.29 -6.81
C GLY A 34 -3.03 -25.24 -5.40
N PRO A 35 -2.41 -25.92 -4.40
CA PRO A 35 -2.98 -26.11 -3.06
C PRO A 35 -3.19 -24.81 -2.28
N LEU A 36 -2.47 -23.74 -2.64
CA LEU A 36 -2.64 -22.40 -2.06
C LEU A 36 -3.99 -21.77 -2.41
N ARG A 37 -4.64 -22.18 -3.51
CA ARG A 37 -5.95 -21.64 -3.91
C ARG A 37 -7.05 -21.95 -2.89
N GLU A 38 -6.97 -23.10 -2.23
CA GLU A 38 -7.93 -23.53 -1.20
C GLU A 38 -7.77 -22.74 0.11
N ALA A 39 -6.59 -22.15 0.33
CA ALA A 39 -6.30 -21.29 1.47
C ALA A 39 -6.68 -19.81 1.25
N GLY A 40 -7.50 -19.49 0.25
CA GLY A 40 -7.75 -18.12 -0.24
C GLY A 40 -8.10 -17.09 0.83
N ALA A 41 -8.90 -17.45 1.84
CA ALA A 41 -9.23 -16.56 2.95
C ALA A 41 -8.00 -16.26 3.83
N ALA A 42 -7.23 -17.29 4.21
CA ALA A 42 -6.01 -17.12 5.00
C ALA A 42 -4.96 -16.28 4.27
N ILE A 43 -4.81 -16.47 2.96
CA ILE A 43 -3.87 -15.70 2.13
C ILE A 43 -4.25 -14.23 2.07
N SER A 44 -5.56 -13.94 1.95
CA SER A 44 -6.07 -12.57 1.98
C SER A 44 -5.75 -11.90 3.32
N TRP A 45 -5.94 -12.60 4.44
CA TRP A 45 -5.55 -12.10 5.77
C TRP A 45 -4.05 -11.88 5.91
N VAL A 46 -3.21 -12.79 5.41
CA VAL A 46 -1.75 -12.65 5.47
C VAL A 46 -1.27 -11.44 4.66
N SER A 47 -1.80 -11.26 3.44
CA SER A 47 -1.46 -10.10 2.60
C SER A 47 -1.85 -8.78 3.28
N LEU A 48 -3.04 -8.77 3.89
CA LEU A 48 -3.60 -7.63 4.60
C LEU A 48 -2.79 -7.27 5.86
N VAL A 49 -2.46 -8.26 6.68
CA VAL A 49 -1.61 -8.08 7.86
C VAL A 49 -0.22 -7.63 7.45
N SER A 50 0.33 -8.18 6.36
CA SER A 50 1.64 -7.77 5.83
C SER A 50 1.62 -6.32 5.38
N PHE A 51 0.54 -5.87 4.73
CA PHE A 51 0.38 -4.49 4.29
C PHE A 51 0.30 -3.53 5.48
N ALA A 52 -0.54 -3.85 6.45
CA ALA A 52 -0.66 -3.05 7.67
C ALA A 52 0.67 -2.99 8.42
N ALA A 53 1.35 -4.12 8.60
CA ALA A 53 2.67 -4.20 9.22
C ALA A 53 3.71 -3.37 8.45
N ALA A 54 3.69 -3.36 7.12
CA ALA A 54 4.57 -2.52 6.32
C ALA A 54 4.35 -1.03 6.63
N MET A 55 3.10 -0.57 6.68
CA MET A 55 2.77 0.83 7.00
C MET A 55 3.23 1.22 8.41
N VAL A 56 3.02 0.34 9.39
CA VAL A 56 3.51 0.49 10.78
C VAL A 56 5.03 0.62 10.81
N VAL A 57 5.75 -0.27 10.13
CA VAL A 57 7.22 -0.25 10.08
C VAL A 57 7.73 1.02 9.40
N PHE A 58 7.09 1.50 8.33
CA PHE A 58 7.46 2.76 7.69
C PHE A 58 7.14 3.99 8.54
N ALA A 59 6.06 3.95 9.33
CA ALA A 59 5.65 5.04 10.19
C ALA A 59 6.61 5.23 11.37
N TRP A 60 6.87 4.16 12.14
CA TRP A 60 7.68 4.24 13.36
C TRP A 60 9.16 3.96 13.14
N GLY A 61 9.51 3.21 12.10
CA GLY A 61 10.86 2.66 11.94
C GLY A 61 11.12 1.47 12.87
N ILE A 62 12.37 0.98 12.87
CA ILE A 62 12.81 -0.11 13.74
C ILE A 62 13.80 0.47 14.75
N ARG A 63 13.57 0.23 16.04
CA ARG A 63 14.43 0.67 17.16
C ARG A 63 14.70 2.18 17.22
N GLY A 64 13.77 3.03 16.79
CA GLY A 64 14.02 4.48 16.79
C GLY A 64 14.34 5.06 15.42
N GLU A 65 14.82 4.23 14.49
CA GLU A 65 15.46 4.70 13.26
C GLU A 65 14.70 4.28 12.00
N GLY A 66 14.81 5.10 10.96
CA GLY A 66 14.33 4.74 9.63
C GLY A 66 12.85 5.02 9.33
N SER A 67 12.14 5.78 10.18
CA SER A 67 10.81 6.31 9.84
C SER A 67 10.85 7.13 8.55
N VAL A 68 9.95 6.85 7.61
CA VAL A 68 9.89 7.54 6.31
C VAL A 68 9.30 8.95 6.45
N VAL A 69 8.49 9.17 7.48
CA VAL A 69 7.81 10.44 7.79
C VAL A 69 8.54 11.27 8.85
N ALA A 70 9.81 10.95 9.15
CA ALA A 70 10.59 11.61 10.20
C ALA A 70 9.87 11.65 11.56
N ARG A 71 9.05 10.63 11.87
CA ARG A 71 8.22 10.55 13.09
C ARG A 71 7.25 11.72 13.31
N ARG A 72 6.89 12.44 12.25
CA ARG A 72 5.87 13.48 12.33
C ARG A 72 4.52 12.84 12.66
N PRO A 73 3.78 13.34 13.68
CA PRO A 73 2.57 12.68 14.17
C PRO A 73 1.52 12.54 13.06
N LEU A 74 1.37 13.58 12.22
CA LEU A 74 0.44 13.58 11.09
C LEU A 74 0.78 12.50 10.05
N GLY A 75 2.05 12.32 9.72
CA GLY A 75 2.51 11.28 8.80
C GLY A 75 2.36 9.87 9.37
N ILE A 76 2.57 9.69 10.67
CA ILE A 76 2.35 8.41 11.37
C ILE A 76 0.87 8.05 11.30
N VAL A 77 -0.01 8.96 11.71
CA VAL A 77 -1.46 8.74 11.70
C VAL A 77 -1.94 8.42 10.28
N ALA A 78 -1.49 9.18 9.28
CA ALA A 78 -1.87 8.94 7.89
C ALA A 78 -1.45 7.55 7.40
N LEU A 79 -0.20 7.11 7.65
CA LEU A 79 0.26 5.77 7.27
C LEU A 79 -0.53 4.67 8.00
N CYS A 80 -0.81 4.84 9.29
CA CYS A 80 -1.63 3.89 10.03
C CYS A 80 -3.06 3.79 9.46
N LEU A 81 -3.67 4.93 9.11
CA LEU A 81 -4.98 4.96 8.47
C LEU A 81 -4.97 4.26 7.12
N VAL A 82 -3.94 4.46 6.28
CA VAL A 82 -3.77 3.75 5.01
C VAL A 82 -3.76 2.24 5.24
N GLY A 83 -3.05 1.78 6.27
CA GLY A 83 -2.96 0.36 6.62
C GLY A 83 -4.25 -0.24 7.19
N ILE A 84 -5.14 0.55 7.79
CA ILE A 84 -6.29 0.07 8.58
C ILE A 84 -7.63 0.27 7.87
N ILE A 85 -7.81 1.35 7.10
CA ILE A 85 -9.14 1.70 6.54
C ILE A 85 -9.69 0.57 5.65
N LEU A 86 -8.93 0.09 4.67
CA LEU A 86 -9.42 -0.97 3.76
C LEU A 86 -9.72 -2.29 4.49
N PRO A 87 -8.87 -2.77 5.43
CA PRO A 87 -9.24 -3.91 6.26
C PRO A 87 -10.54 -3.74 7.03
N VAL A 88 -10.72 -2.58 7.65
CA VAL A 88 -11.93 -2.31 8.44
C VAL A 88 -13.16 -2.28 7.54
N VAL A 89 -13.06 -1.64 6.38
CA VAL A 89 -14.15 -1.61 5.38
C VAL A 89 -14.47 -3.03 4.88
N GLY A 90 -13.45 -3.84 4.59
CA GLY A 90 -13.64 -5.23 4.17
C GLY A 90 -14.27 -6.10 5.25
N LEU A 91 -13.86 -5.92 6.50
CA LEU A 91 -14.41 -6.64 7.65
C LEU A 91 -15.87 -6.23 7.91
N ILE A 92 -16.17 -4.93 7.94
CA ILE A 92 -17.55 -4.43 8.03
C ILE A 92 -18.38 -5.02 6.90
N SER A 93 -17.84 -5.04 5.68
CA SER A 93 -18.59 -5.56 4.53
C SER A 93 -18.89 -7.05 4.65
N SER A 94 -17.97 -7.82 5.21
CA SER A 94 -18.11 -9.27 5.38
C SER A 94 -19.10 -9.65 6.50
N PHE A 95 -19.19 -8.84 7.56
CA PHE A 95 -20.10 -9.11 8.69
C PHE A 95 -21.49 -8.49 8.53
N VAL A 96 -21.59 -7.34 7.87
CA VAL A 96 -22.85 -6.59 7.77
C VAL A 96 -23.65 -6.96 6.53
N PHE A 97 -22.99 -7.39 5.43
CA PHE A 97 -23.65 -7.70 4.16
C PHE A 97 -23.54 -9.18 3.80
N VAL A 98 -23.85 -10.09 4.75
CA VAL A 98 -24.07 -11.51 4.42
C VAL A 98 -25.32 -11.60 3.56
N VAL A 99 -25.14 -11.56 2.24
CA VAL A 99 -26.19 -11.80 1.27
C VAL A 99 -26.40 -13.30 1.23
N ASP A 100 -27.54 -13.78 1.70
CA ASP A 100 -27.98 -15.13 1.36
C ASP A 100 -28.29 -15.14 -0.16
N PRO A 101 -27.51 -15.85 -0.98
CA PRO A 101 -27.74 -15.89 -2.43
C PRO A 101 -29.11 -16.50 -2.78
N ALA A 102 -29.77 -17.16 -1.83
CA ALA A 102 -31.07 -17.81 -2.02
C ALA A 102 -32.27 -16.89 -1.71
N ASP A 103 -32.06 -15.65 -1.25
CA ASP A 103 -33.15 -14.73 -0.92
C ASP A 103 -33.39 -13.69 -2.04
N PRO A 104 -34.36 -13.91 -2.95
CA PRO A 104 -34.73 -12.95 -3.99
C PRO A 104 -35.39 -11.67 -3.45
N SER A 105 -35.68 -11.58 -2.14
CA SER A 105 -36.23 -10.40 -1.49
C SER A 105 -35.17 -9.42 -0.95
N ALA A 106 -33.88 -9.74 -1.14
CA ALA A 106 -32.76 -8.87 -0.83
C ALA A 106 -32.96 -7.51 -1.54
N THR A 107 -33.46 -6.54 -0.78
CA THR A 107 -34.02 -5.27 -1.27
C THR A 107 -32.99 -4.42 -2.02
N PRO A 108 -33.31 -3.74 -3.14
CA PRO A 108 -32.36 -2.88 -3.87
C PRO A 108 -31.66 -1.80 -3.01
N SER A 109 -32.22 -1.45 -1.84
CA SER A 109 -31.68 -0.47 -0.90
C SER A 109 -30.40 -0.91 -0.17
N TRP A 110 -30.21 -2.21 0.13
CA TRP A 110 -29.00 -2.65 0.86
C TRP A 110 -27.76 -2.66 -0.04
N ILE A 111 -27.92 -2.98 -1.33
CA ILE A 111 -26.85 -2.92 -2.34
C ILE A 111 -26.33 -1.48 -2.46
N GLY A 112 -27.25 -0.51 -2.52
CA GLY A 112 -26.91 0.91 -2.56
C GLY A 112 -26.14 1.35 -1.31
N ALA A 113 -26.60 0.97 -0.11
CA ALA A 113 -25.92 1.31 1.13
C ALA A 113 -24.50 0.71 1.21
N ALA A 114 -24.31 -0.56 0.83
CA ALA A 114 -23.01 -1.22 0.79
C ALA A 114 -22.05 -0.55 -0.20
N GLN A 115 -22.55 -0.15 -1.38
CA GLN A 115 -21.77 0.61 -2.35
C GLN A 115 -21.33 1.97 -1.79
N VAL A 116 -22.24 2.71 -1.15
CA VAL A 116 -21.89 4.01 -0.53
C VAL A 116 -20.80 3.84 0.54
N VAL A 117 -20.91 2.84 1.41
CA VAL A 117 -19.90 2.56 2.44
C VAL A 117 -18.55 2.22 1.80
N ASN A 118 -18.52 1.41 0.75
CA ASN A 118 -17.29 1.08 0.03
C ASN A 118 -16.66 2.31 -0.63
N TYR A 119 -17.44 3.13 -1.33
CA TYR A 119 -16.92 4.36 -1.95
C TYR A 119 -16.43 5.36 -0.91
N ALA A 120 -17.14 5.53 0.20
CA ALA A 120 -16.69 6.36 1.31
C ALA A 120 -15.38 5.83 1.91
N GLY A 121 -15.26 4.50 2.05
CA GLY A 121 -14.04 3.82 2.48
C GLY A 121 -12.85 4.08 1.55
N TYR A 122 -13.05 3.95 0.23
CA TYR A 122 -12.01 4.26 -0.76
C TYR A 122 -11.63 5.73 -0.78
N ALA A 123 -12.59 6.64 -0.64
CA ALA A 123 -12.33 8.08 -0.56
C ALA A 123 -11.51 8.43 0.69
N ALA A 124 -11.89 7.89 1.85
CA ALA A 124 -11.15 8.07 3.10
C ALA A 124 -9.73 7.49 3.01
N TRP A 125 -9.59 6.29 2.44
CA TRP A 125 -8.29 5.66 2.22
C TRP A 125 -7.42 6.47 1.27
N GLY A 126 -7.98 6.93 0.14
CA GLY A 126 -7.28 7.76 -0.83
C GLY A 126 -6.82 9.10 -0.24
N GLY A 127 -7.66 9.73 0.58
CA GLY A 127 -7.32 10.94 1.33
C GLY A 127 -6.17 10.70 2.31
N ALA A 128 -6.24 9.62 3.10
CA ALA A 128 -5.15 9.24 4.00
C ALA A 128 -3.85 8.94 3.25
N ALA A 129 -3.94 8.26 2.10
CA ALA A 129 -2.79 7.91 1.27
C ALA A 129 -2.15 9.15 0.61
N LEU A 130 -2.95 10.14 0.20
CA LEU A 130 -2.46 11.43 -0.27
C LEU A 130 -1.71 12.17 0.84
N VAL A 131 -2.31 12.28 2.02
CA VAL A 131 -1.67 12.93 3.18
C VAL A 131 -0.36 12.23 3.54
N ALA A 132 -0.36 10.89 3.60
CA ALA A 132 0.84 10.09 3.85
C ALA A 132 1.92 10.36 2.79
N GLY A 133 1.57 10.34 1.51
CA GLY A 133 2.49 10.62 0.41
C GLY A 133 3.09 12.02 0.46
N VAL A 134 2.29 13.03 0.79
CA VAL A 134 2.75 14.41 0.96
C VAL A 134 3.69 14.53 2.16
N GLU A 135 3.38 13.90 3.30
CA GLU A 135 4.26 13.90 4.47
C GLU A 135 5.58 13.17 4.21
N VAL A 136 5.56 12.06 3.46
CA VAL A 136 6.79 11.39 3.01
C VAL A 136 7.65 12.33 2.15
N ALA A 137 7.03 13.03 1.19
CA ALA A 137 7.73 13.99 0.35
C ALA A 137 8.31 15.17 1.15
N ARG A 138 7.55 15.68 2.13
CA ARG A 138 7.92 16.81 2.99
C ARG A 138 8.94 16.47 4.08
N ALA A 139 8.94 15.22 4.56
CA ALA A 139 9.88 14.78 5.58
C ALA A 139 11.33 14.74 5.08
N ARG A 140 11.53 14.68 3.74
CA ARG A 140 12.85 14.67 3.07
C ARG A 140 13.81 13.58 3.57
N VAL A 141 13.29 12.55 4.23
CA VAL A 141 14.06 11.38 4.67
C VAL A 141 14.47 10.52 3.48
N VAL A 142 13.60 10.44 2.47
CA VAL A 142 13.85 9.70 1.23
C VAL A 142 14.63 10.60 0.26
N PRO A 143 15.76 10.14 -0.30
CA PRO A 143 16.63 10.97 -1.11
C PRO A 143 16.06 11.28 -2.51
N GLY A 144 16.27 12.53 -2.95
CA GLY A 144 16.07 12.96 -4.33
C GLY A 144 14.64 12.77 -4.85
N ARG A 145 14.53 12.24 -6.08
CA ARG A 145 13.26 12.02 -6.77
C ARG A 145 12.38 10.93 -6.16
N TRP A 146 12.96 10.01 -5.37
CA TRP A 146 12.23 8.87 -4.80
C TRP A 146 11.24 9.27 -3.70
N ARG A 147 11.36 10.47 -3.12
CA ARG A 147 10.41 10.99 -2.14
C ARG A 147 8.99 11.18 -2.69
N TRP A 148 8.86 11.30 -4.01
CA TRP A 148 7.58 11.43 -4.70
C TRP A 148 7.00 10.08 -5.15
N ALA A 149 7.73 8.98 -4.98
CA ALA A 149 7.30 7.65 -5.43
C ALA A 149 5.92 7.24 -4.89
N PRO A 150 5.58 7.47 -3.59
CA PRO A 150 4.25 7.15 -3.08
C PRO A 150 3.13 7.92 -3.78
N LEU A 151 3.36 9.20 -4.11
CA LEU A 151 2.37 10.05 -4.78
C LEU A 151 2.20 9.65 -6.25
N THR A 152 3.29 9.30 -6.94
CA THR A 152 3.19 8.78 -8.32
C THR A 152 2.46 7.44 -8.35
N ALA A 153 2.72 6.56 -7.37
CA ALA A 153 2.03 5.28 -7.23
C ALA A 153 0.53 5.46 -6.98
N LEU A 154 0.16 6.40 -6.10
CA LEU A 154 -1.23 6.77 -5.84
C LEU A 154 -1.91 7.31 -7.10
N GLY A 155 -1.23 8.16 -7.87
CA GLY A 155 -1.74 8.66 -9.15
C GLY A 155 -2.02 7.53 -10.15
N VAL A 156 -1.10 6.56 -10.28
CA VAL A 156 -1.29 5.39 -11.15
C VAL A 156 -2.48 4.54 -10.68
N LEU A 157 -2.59 4.27 -9.37
CA LEU A 157 -3.73 3.53 -8.81
C LEU A 157 -5.06 4.25 -9.04
N ALA A 158 -5.10 5.56 -8.82
CA ALA A 158 -6.29 6.37 -9.03
C ALA A 158 -6.71 6.37 -10.52
N LEU A 159 -5.75 6.52 -11.43
CA LEU A 159 -6.02 6.47 -12.88
C LEU A 159 -6.54 5.09 -13.30
N ALA A 160 -5.93 4.01 -12.82
CA ALA A 160 -6.39 2.65 -13.10
C ALA A 160 -7.81 2.41 -12.56
N PHE A 161 -8.10 2.89 -11.34
CA PHE A 161 -9.41 2.78 -10.72
C PHE A 161 -10.49 3.56 -11.50
N VAL A 162 -10.21 4.83 -11.83
CA VAL A 162 -11.13 5.66 -12.62
C VAL A 162 -11.36 5.07 -14.01
N GLY A 163 -10.30 4.57 -14.65
CA GLY A 163 -10.41 3.86 -15.93
C GLY A 163 -11.34 2.65 -15.86
N MET A 164 -11.21 1.85 -14.80
CA MET A 164 -12.09 0.71 -14.55
C MET A 164 -13.56 1.14 -14.38
N GLN A 165 -13.83 2.24 -13.67
CA GLN A 165 -15.19 2.74 -13.47
C GLN A 165 -15.82 3.26 -14.77
N ILE A 166 -15.09 4.06 -15.56
CA ILE A 166 -15.56 4.59 -16.84
C ILE A 166 -15.94 3.44 -17.78
N VAL A 167 -15.05 2.44 -17.91
CA VAL A 167 -15.30 1.35 -18.84
C VAL A 167 -16.37 0.39 -18.32
N SER A 168 -16.49 0.19 -17.01
CA SER A 168 -17.61 -0.60 -16.44
C SER A 168 -18.97 -0.01 -16.81
N VAL A 169 -19.09 1.33 -16.81
CA VAL A 169 -20.31 2.01 -17.27
C VAL A 169 -20.52 1.83 -18.79
N ALA A 170 -19.46 1.88 -19.59
CA ALA A 170 -19.53 1.70 -21.04
C ALA A 170 -19.85 0.24 -21.47
N VAL A 171 -19.40 -0.75 -20.70
CA VAL A 171 -19.72 -2.17 -20.93
C VAL A 171 -21.17 -2.45 -20.57
N ALA A 172 -21.72 -1.78 -19.54
CA ALA A 172 -23.13 -1.92 -19.18
C ALA A 172 -24.08 -1.50 -20.33
N THR A 173 -23.64 -0.61 -21.22
CA THR A 173 -24.42 -0.19 -22.40
C THR A 173 -24.12 -1.04 -23.65
N SER A 174 -22.97 -1.72 -23.69
CA SER A 174 -22.57 -2.62 -24.78
C SER A 174 -21.67 -3.75 -24.25
N PRO A 175 -22.23 -4.96 -23.99
CA PRO A 175 -21.48 -6.01 -23.31
C PRO A 175 -20.46 -6.65 -24.26
N ASP A 176 -19.24 -6.12 -24.28
CA ASP A 176 -18.04 -6.78 -24.83
C ASP A 176 -17.24 -7.45 -23.70
N PRO A 177 -17.26 -8.79 -23.61
CA PRO A 177 -16.50 -9.53 -22.60
C PRO A 177 -14.99 -9.25 -22.67
N THR A 178 -14.46 -8.99 -23.86
CA THR A 178 -13.02 -8.79 -24.11
C THR A 178 -12.52 -7.55 -23.40
N ALA A 179 -13.26 -6.44 -23.53
CA ALA A 179 -12.99 -5.19 -22.84
C ALA A 179 -13.01 -5.37 -21.31
N THR A 180 -13.98 -6.13 -20.77
CA THR A 180 -14.07 -6.41 -19.33
C THR A 180 -12.87 -7.20 -18.83
N PHE A 181 -12.47 -8.27 -19.53
CA PHE A 181 -11.30 -9.07 -19.15
C PHE A 181 -9.99 -8.27 -19.21
N ALA A 182 -9.83 -7.43 -20.23
CA ALA A 182 -8.66 -6.57 -20.36
C ALA A 182 -8.54 -5.59 -19.17
N LEU A 183 -9.65 -5.01 -18.70
CA LEU A 183 -9.64 -4.11 -17.53
C LEU A 183 -9.28 -4.84 -16.24
N ILE A 184 -9.88 -6.01 -16.01
CA ILE A 184 -9.58 -6.83 -14.84
C ILE A 184 -8.09 -7.19 -14.84
N ALA A 185 -7.54 -7.53 -16.01
CA ALA A 185 -6.11 -7.81 -16.16
C ALA A 185 -5.23 -6.58 -15.88
N VAL A 186 -5.61 -5.39 -16.39
CA VAL A 186 -4.87 -4.14 -16.13
C VAL A 186 -4.91 -3.78 -14.64
N TRP A 187 -6.08 -3.84 -14.01
CA TRP A 187 -6.21 -3.59 -12.57
C TRP A 187 -5.41 -4.60 -11.74
N GLY A 188 -5.51 -5.89 -12.09
CA GLY A 188 -4.71 -6.96 -11.51
C GLY A 188 -3.21 -6.67 -11.62
N ALA A 189 -2.74 -6.29 -12.81
CA ALA A 189 -1.34 -5.92 -13.01
C ALA A 189 -0.93 -4.70 -12.15
N VAL A 190 -1.72 -3.63 -12.14
CA VAL A 190 -1.39 -2.41 -11.38
C VAL A 190 -1.37 -2.68 -9.86
N SER A 191 -2.35 -3.42 -9.35
CA SER A 191 -2.43 -3.78 -7.92
C SER A 191 -1.25 -4.63 -7.44
N VAL A 192 -0.59 -5.37 -8.34
CA VAL A 192 0.62 -6.15 -8.04
C VAL A 192 1.89 -5.32 -8.26
N LEU A 193 1.98 -4.61 -9.39
CA LEU A 193 3.16 -3.85 -9.79
C LEU A 193 3.44 -2.66 -8.87
N VAL A 194 2.41 -1.97 -8.37
CA VAL A 194 2.60 -0.77 -7.54
C VAL A 194 3.25 -1.11 -6.18
N PRO A 195 2.72 -2.05 -5.38
CA PRO A 195 3.38 -2.43 -4.13
C PRO A 195 4.75 -3.06 -4.36
N LEU A 196 4.94 -3.84 -5.44
CA LEU A 196 6.24 -4.38 -5.83
C LEU A 196 7.26 -3.29 -6.13
N ALA A 197 6.89 -2.28 -6.92
CA ALA A 197 7.77 -1.19 -7.27
C ALA A 197 8.15 -0.36 -6.04
N LEU A 198 7.18 0.00 -5.20
CA LEU A 198 7.42 0.73 -3.95
C LEU A 198 8.27 -0.08 -2.96
N GLY A 199 7.97 -1.37 -2.81
CA GLY A 199 8.71 -2.28 -1.94
C GLY A 199 10.14 -2.49 -2.42
N GLY A 200 10.33 -2.66 -3.72
CA GLY A 200 11.65 -2.72 -4.36
C GLY A 200 12.46 -1.44 -4.18
N ILE A 201 11.85 -0.26 -4.36
CA ILE A 201 12.50 1.03 -4.09
C ILE A 201 12.91 1.11 -2.62
N ALA A 202 12.04 0.72 -1.69
CA ALA A 202 12.33 0.72 -0.26
C ALA A 202 13.50 -0.22 0.09
N LEU A 203 13.52 -1.43 -0.48
CA LEU A 203 14.62 -2.40 -0.32
C LEU A 203 15.95 -1.83 -0.84
N VAL A 204 15.96 -1.29 -2.07
CA VAL A 204 17.17 -0.73 -2.69
C VAL A 204 17.68 0.47 -1.90
N LEU A 205 16.80 1.38 -1.48
CA LEU A 205 17.19 2.54 -0.68
C LEU A 205 17.65 2.14 0.72
N GLY A 206 17.02 1.13 1.33
CA GLY A 206 17.40 0.58 2.61
C GLY A 206 18.78 -0.04 2.60
N ALA A 207 19.08 -0.82 1.55
CA ALA A 207 20.38 -1.46 1.33
C ALA A 207 21.49 -0.46 1.01
N ARG A 208 21.19 0.60 0.23
CA ARG A 208 22.15 1.68 -0.06
C ARG A 208 22.58 2.47 1.18
N GLY A 209 21.77 2.40 2.25
CA GLY A 209 22.08 2.99 3.54
C GLY A 209 22.13 4.52 3.56
N ARG A 210 22.35 5.08 4.75
CA ARG A 210 22.59 6.51 4.96
C ARG A 210 24.05 6.75 5.38
N PRO A 211 24.64 7.92 5.04
CA PRO A 211 25.94 8.31 5.58
C PRO A 211 25.92 8.21 7.11
N ALA A 212 26.96 7.61 7.70
CA ALA A 212 27.10 7.60 9.15
C ALA A 212 27.20 9.04 9.68
N PRO A 213 26.63 9.34 10.86
CA PRO A 213 26.87 10.64 11.51
C PRO A 213 28.38 10.82 11.69
N ALA A 214 28.92 11.95 11.24
CA ALA A 214 30.32 12.27 11.50
C ALA A 214 30.53 12.29 13.01
N THR A 215 31.41 11.42 13.51
CA THR A 215 31.82 11.44 14.93
C THR A 215 32.45 12.80 15.21
N GLN A 216 31.77 13.64 15.99
CA GLN A 216 32.29 14.94 16.41
C GLN A 216 33.45 14.69 17.38
N VAL A 217 34.67 14.74 16.87
CA VAL A 217 35.89 14.69 17.69
C VAL A 217 35.99 16.04 18.39
N TYR A 218 35.70 16.07 19.70
CA TYR A 218 35.96 17.25 20.52
C TYR A 218 37.48 17.44 20.62
N PRO A 219 38.02 18.65 20.32
CA PRO A 219 39.41 18.93 20.61
C PRO A 219 39.64 18.89 22.13
N PRO A 220 40.79 18.39 22.62
CA PRO A 220 41.09 18.39 24.04
C PRO A 220 41.10 19.84 24.55
N ALA A 221 40.48 20.06 25.72
CA ALA A 221 40.54 21.34 26.42
C ALA A 221 42.02 21.67 26.70
N ARG A 222 42.45 22.87 26.27
CA ARG A 222 43.78 23.41 26.58
C ARG A 222 43.76 24.06 27.95
#